data_AF-A0AA36JC59-F1
#
_entry.id   AF-A0AA36JC59-F1
#
_cell.length_a   1.000
_cell.length_b   1.000
_cell.length_c   1.000
_cell.angle_alpha   90.00
_cell.angle_beta   90.00
_cell.angle_gamma   90.00
#
_symmetry.space_group_name_H-M   'P 1'
#
loop_
_entity.id
_entity.type
_entity.pdbx_description
1 polymer ?
#
loop_
_entity_poly.entity_id
_entity_poly.type
_entity_poly.pdbx_seq_one_letter_code
_entity_poly.pdbx_strand_id
1 'polypeptide(L)'
;MEKRLRGKLARTQVLRPWDFFQVLRRHPSIETYNDLIVWAQSQQKHGVPQYLEFMTRQGGKMSGLFKAWKQLMAKPVSQKSQREERLASRQAPCSCTTPGRLRSGLDALMELHEKDGERFGYFVKRLIRIGTAAKNCNILLCGASNAGKTALTRPLMAMFSHRCWMRPNKGDTFPLESLQDKLISCWQDWRQNSCPVAWDTLLLLLEGEAVVAACKGSASVVISEPPPFLITCQERVVPLDANGRPNVAEKDAFHNRFALRWHLKCSIPSSMKDSQMKMCYRCVRCYSDWVDEKHAAYAEKAPDIEAETAALESAICRVPA
;
A
#
# COMPACT_ATOMS: atom_id res chain seq x y z
N MET A 1 -12.66 -19.96 -46.84
CA MET A 1 -13.65 -20.76 -46.06
C MET A 1 -14.65 -19.85 -45.31
N GLU A 2 -14.89 -18.62 -45.78
CA GLU A 2 -15.72 -17.59 -45.09
C GLU A 2 -17.14 -17.40 -45.67
N LYS A 3 -17.51 -18.13 -46.73
CA LYS A 3 -18.84 -18.02 -47.35
C LYS A 3 -19.90 -18.99 -46.78
N ARG A 4 -19.54 -19.93 -45.90
CA ARG A 4 -20.46 -20.95 -45.37
C ARG A 4 -21.19 -20.59 -44.06
N LEU A 5 -20.92 -19.42 -43.46
CA LEU A 5 -21.61 -18.96 -42.24
C LEU A 5 -22.65 -17.85 -42.46
N ARG A 6 -22.91 -17.43 -43.71
CA ARG A 6 -23.93 -16.42 -44.02
C ARG A 6 -25.38 -16.96 -44.07
N GLY A 7 -25.59 -18.23 -43.76
CA GLY A 7 -26.84 -18.93 -44.10
C GLY A 7 -27.86 -19.22 -42.99
N LYS A 8 -27.56 -19.07 -41.69
CA LYS A 8 -28.49 -19.60 -40.65
C LYS A 8 -28.63 -18.81 -39.33
N LEU A 9 -28.20 -17.54 -39.23
CA LEU A 9 -28.29 -16.78 -37.95
C LEU A 9 -28.82 -15.33 -38.06
N ALA A 10 -29.43 -14.94 -39.17
CA ALA A 10 -29.74 -13.52 -39.43
C ALA A 10 -31.11 -13.02 -38.92
N ARG A 11 -31.91 -13.82 -38.21
CA ARG A 11 -33.15 -13.34 -37.57
C ARG A 11 -33.31 -14.01 -36.20
N THR A 12 -33.53 -13.19 -35.17
CA THR A 12 -33.86 -13.54 -33.78
C THR A 12 -32.76 -14.14 -32.89
N GLN A 13 -31.53 -13.63 -32.93
CA GLN A 13 -30.71 -13.69 -31.70
C GLN A 13 -31.14 -12.51 -30.81
N VAL A 14 -31.97 -12.81 -29.81
CA VAL A 14 -32.39 -11.81 -28.82
C VAL A 14 -31.15 -11.42 -28.01
N LEU A 15 -30.61 -10.24 -28.27
CA LEU A 15 -29.53 -9.69 -27.47
C LEU A 15 -29.99 -9.55 -26.02
N ARG A 16 -29.09 -9.88 -25.10
CA ARG A 16 -29.23 -9.72 -23.65
C ARG A 16 -28.20 -8.70 -23.17
N PRO A 17 -28.41 -8.08 -22.00
CA PRO A 17 -27.41 -7.17 -21.43
C PRO A 17 -26.03 -7.83 -21.30
N TRP A 18 -25.97 -9.12 -20.94
CA TRP A 18 -24.71 -9.87 -20.82
C TRP A 18 -23.91 -9.95 -22.13
N ASP A 19 -24.55 -9.86 -23.30
CA ASP A 19 -23.82 -9.88 -24.57
C ASP A 19 -22.97 -8.61 -24.73
N PHE A 20 -23.40 -7.47 -24.17
CA PHE A 20 -22.60 -6.25 -24.11
C PHE A 20 -21.42 -6.37 -23.13
N PHE A 21 -21.57 -7.11 -22.02
CA PHE A 21 -20.44 -7.43 -21.15
C PHE A 21 -19.33 -8.15 -21.93
N GLN A 22 -19.69 -9.11 -22.80
CA GLN A 22 -18.72 -9.82 -23.64
C GLN A 22 -18.08 -8.90 -24.70
N VAL A 23 -18.84 -7.97 -25.27
CA VAL A 23 -18.29 -6.92 -26.17
C VAL A 23 -17.23 -6.11 -25.45
N LEU A 24 -17.52 -5.61 -24.24
CA LEU A 24 -16.57 -4.80 -23.47
C LEU A 24 -15.29 -5.58 -23.13
N ARG A 25 -15.40 -6.89 -22.83
CA ARG A 25 -14.23 -7.75 -22.62
C ARG A 25 -13.35 -7.90 -23.87
N ARG A 26 -13.95 -7.87 -25.06
CA ARG A 26 -13.24 -8.04 -26.35
C ARG A 26 -12.73 -6.73 -26.94
N HIS A 27 -13.26 -5.60 -26.49
CA HIS A 27 -12.91 -4.27 -26.97
C HIS A 27 -12.48 -3.37 -25.81
N PRO A 28 -11.21 -3.47 -25.35
CA PRO A 28 -10.69 -2.69 -24.23
C PRO A 28 -10.75 -1.17 -24.44
N SER A 29 -10.77 -0.72 -25.70
CA SER A 29 -10.88 0.68 -26.11
C SER A 29 -12.22 1.34 -25.76
N ILE A 30 -13.22 0.57 -25.31
CA ILE A 30 -14.50 1.11 -24.85
C ILE A 30 -14.37 1.47 -23.36
N GLU A 31 -14.08 2.73 -23.09
CA GLU A 31 -13.82 3.22 -21.73
C GLU A 31 -15.06 3.80 -21.07
N THR A 32 -15.86 4.53 -21.84
CA THR A 32 -17.06 5.22 -21.38
C THR A 32 -18.33 4.62 -22.00
N TYR A 33 -19.48 4.93 -21.39
CA TYR A 33 -20.77 4.52 -21.95
C TYR A 33 -21.01 5.15 -23.34
N ASN A 34 -20.47 6.35 -23.58
CA ASN A 34 -20.56 7.00 -24.87
C ASN A 34 -19.75 6.25 -25.94
N ASP A 35 -18.57 5.72 -25.59
CA ASP A 35 -17.78 4.90 -26.51
C ASP A 35 -18.53 3.62 -26.91
N LEU A 36 -19.33 3.06 -26.00
CA LEU A 36 -20.18 1.91 -26.30
C LEU A 36 -21.29 2.27 -27.29
N ILE A 37 -21.88 3.46 -27.16
CA ILE A 37 -22.88 3.97 -28.12
C ILE A 37 -22.23 4.18 -29.49
N VAL A 38 -21.06 4.83 -29.54
CA VAL A 38 -20.31 5.07 -30.78
C VAL A 38 -19.95 3.73 -31.45
N TRP A 39 -19.51 2.75 -30.67
CA TRP A 39 -19.26 1.40 -31.15
C TRP A 39 -20.51 0.77 -31.75
N ALA A 40 -21.66 0.83 -31.08
CA ALA A 40 -22.92 0.28 -31.56
C ALA A 40 -23.41 0.96 -32.85
N GLN A 41 -23.24 2.29 -32.97
CA GLN A 41 -23.50 3.04 -34.21
C GLN A 41 -22.57 2.59 -35.34
N SER A 42 -21.30 2.32 -35.04
CA SER A 42 -20.36 1.77 -36.02
C SER A 42 -20.80 0.38 -36.50
N GLN A 43 -21.27 -0.49 -35.60
CA GLN A 43 -21.79 -1.81 -35.98
C GLN A 43 -23.02 -1.70 -36.89
N GLN A 44 -23.89 -0.71 -36.67
CA GLN A 44 -25.01 -0.43 -37.57
C GLN A 44 -24.54 -0.10 -38.99
N LYS A 45 -23.50 0.73 -39.15
CA LYS A 45 -22.90 1.04 -40.46
C LYS A 45 -22.32 -0.20 -41.15
N HIS A 46 -21.91 -1.21 -40.38
CA HIS A 46 -21.43 -2.50 -40.89
C HIS A 46 -22.55 -3.54 -41.10
N GLY A 47 -23.82 -3.14 -41.05
CA GLY A 47 -24.96 -4.01 -41.32
C GLY A 47 -25.42 -4.85 -40.11
N VAL A 48 -25.01 -4.49 -38.89
CA VAL A 48 -25.39 -5.17 -37.64
C VAL A 48 -26.16 -4.21 -36.71
N PRO A 49 -27.40 -3.83 -37.05
CA PRO A 49 -28.16 -2.79 -36.36
C PRO A 49 -28.65 -3.19 -34.96
N GLN A 50 -28.73 -4.49 -34.70
CA GLN A 50 -29.27 -5.09 -33.47
C GLN A 50 -28.66 -4.53 -32.17
N TYR A 51 -27.37 -4.17 -32.15
CA TYR A 51 -26.73 -3.61 -30.96
C TYR A 51 -27.27 -2.22 -30.61
N LEU A 52 -27.41 -1.33 -31.59
CA LEU A 52 -27.95 -0.01 -31.36
C LEU A 52 -29.43 -0.07 -31.00
N GLU A 53 -30.21 -0.89 -31.72
CA GLU A 53 -31.63 -1.10 -31.41
C GLU A 53 -31.85 -1.62 -29.98
N PHE A 54 -31.01 -2.55 -29.53
CA PHE A 54 -31.07 -3.04 -28.16
C PHE A 54 -30.76 -1.92 -27.15
N MET A 55 -29.71 -1.14 -27.37
CA MET A 55 -29.36 -0.02 -26.47
C MET A 55 -30.48 1.02 -26.40
N THR A 56 -31.09 1.37 -27.53
CA THR A 56 -32.24 2.29 -27.58
C THR A 56 -33.44 1.74 -26.82
N ARG A 57 -33.74 0.44 -26.92
CA ARG A 57 -34.85 -0.20 -26.19
C ARG A 57 -34.63 -0.26 -24.68
N GLN A 58 -33.39 -0.48 -24.23
CA GLN A 58 -33.07 -0.54 -22.80
C GLN A 58 -32.95 0.85 -22.15
N GLY A 59 -32.70 1.89 -22.94
CA GLY A 59 -32.63 3.28 -22.48
C GLY A 59 -31.57 3.49 -21.40
N GLY A 60 -31.93 4.23 -20.34
CA GLY A 60 -31.03 4.60 -19.25
C GLY A 60 -30.53 3.43 -18.38
N LYS A 61 -31.12 2.23 -18.48
CA LYS A 61 -30.69 1.07 -17.67
C LYS A 61 -29.28 0.58 -18.04
N MET A 62 -28.89 0.76 -19.30
CA MET A 62 -27.59 0.29 -19.80
C MET A 62 -26.41 1.09 -19.25
N SER A 63 -26.58 2.36 -18.88
CA SER A 63 -25.48 3.15 -18.32
C SER A 63 -25.08 2.68 -16.92
N GLY A 64 -26.06 2.32 -16.08
CA GLY A 64 -25.84 1.72 -14.77
C GLY A 64 -25.16 0.34 -14.87
N LEU A 65 -25.65 -0.50 -15.79
CA LEU A 65 -25.04 -1.81 -16.06
C LEU A 65 -23.62 -1.68 -16.61
N PHE A 66 -23.36 -0.74 -17.51
CA PHE A 66 -22.02 -0.45 -18.02
C PHE A 66 -21.06 -0.11 -16.88
N LYS A 67 -21.48 0.77 -15.95
CA LYS A 67 -20.65 1.13 -14.78
C LYS A 67 -20.34 -0.08 -13.91
N ALA A 68 -21.34 -0.91 -13.61
CA ALA A 68 -21.16 -2.13 -12.83
C ALA A 68 -20.24 -3.15 -13.53
N TRP A 69 -20.38 -3.31 -14.85
CA TRP A 69 -19.51 -4.17 -15.64
C TRP A 69 -18.07 -3.66 -15.69
N LYS A 70 -17.84 -2.36 -15.88
CA LYS A 70 -16.49 -1.78 -15.80
C LYS A 70 -15.88 -1.98 -14.43
N GLN A 71 -16.66 -1.94 -13.34
CA GLN A 71 -16.19 -2.29 -12.01
C GLN A 71 -15.82 -3.78 -11.89
N LEU A 72 -16.60 -4.69 -12.48
CA LEU A 72 -16.31 -6.13 -12.49
C LEU A 72 -15.09 -6.50 -13.35
N MET A 73 -14.87 -5.78 -14.46
CA MET A 73 -13.73 -5.98 -15.35
C MET A 73 -12.50 -5.17 -14.95
N ALA A 74 -12.66 -4.18 -14.06
CA ALA A 74 -11.53 -3.50 -13.48
C ALA A 74 -10.69 -4.54 -12.77
N LYS A 75 -9.38 -4.55 -13.06
CA LYS A 75 -8.44 -5.34 -12.26
C LYS A 75 -8.68 -4.97 -10.80
N PRO A 76 -8.74 -5.93 -9.86
CA PRO A 76 -8.81 -5.61 -8.45
C PRO A 76 -7.71 -4.60 -8.16
N VAL A 77 -8.07 -3.47 -7.54
CA VAL A 77 -7.13 -2.38 -7.27
C VAL A 77 -5.99 -2.98 -6.45
N SER A 78 -4.80 -3.03 -7.04
CA SER A 78 -3.65 -3.65 -6.40
C SER A 78 -3.40 -3.01 -5.03
N GLN A 79 -2.87 -3.78 -4.06
CA GLN A 79 -2.53 -3.21 -2.75
C GLN A 79 -1.60 -1.99 -2.90
N LYS A 80 -0.67 -2.04 -3.88
CA LYS A 80 0.19 -0.91 -4.29
C LYS A 80 -0.64 0.33 -4.64
N SER A 81 -1.56 0.22 -5.60
CA SER A 81 -2.36 1.36 -6.05
C SER A 81 -3.18 1.97 -4.91
N GLN A 82 -3.72 1.13 -4.00
CA GLN A 82 -4.43 1.62 -2.81
C GLN A 82 -3.49 2.36 -1.83
N ARG A 83 -2.24 1.90 -1.68
CA ARG A 83 -1.22 2.59 -0.87
C ARG A 83 -0.86 3.94 -1.47
N GLU A 84 -0.64 4.00 -2.78
CA GLU A 84 -0.29 5.22 -3.51
C GLU A 84 -1.42 6.24 -3.45
N GLU A 85 -2.67 5.83 -3.67
CA GLU A 85 -3.86 6.69 -3.56
C GLU A 85 -3.96 7.34 -2.17
N ARG A 86 -3.72 6.56 -1.10
CA ARG A 86 -3.73 7.07 0.27
C ARG A 86 -2.59 8.03 0.58
N LEU A 87 -1.39 7.78 0.04
CA LEU A 87 -0.28 8.72 0.20
C LEU A 87 -0.56 10.03 -0.57
N ALA A 88 -1.15 9.90 -1.76
CA ALA A 88 -1.54 11.01 -2.64
C ALA A 88 -2.79 11.77 -2.17
N SER A 89 -3.47 11.34 -1.09
CA SER A 89 -4.70 11.98 -0.58
C SER A 89 -4.41 13.32 0.14
N ARG A 90 -3.76 14.25 -0.56
CA ARG A 90 -3.47 15.64 -0.13
C ARG A 90 -4.74 16.49 0.00
N GLN A 91 -5.89 15.97 -0.43
CA GLN A 91 -7.18 16.66 -0.41
C GLN A 91 -7.72 16.87 1.01
N ALA A 92 -7.22 16.15 2.01
CA ALA A 92 -7.59 16.40 3.40
C ALA A 92 -7.08 17.78 3.85
N PRO A 93 -7.90 18.58 4.56
CA PRO A 93 -7.43 19.83 5.14
C PRO A 93 -6.30 19.57 6.14
N CYS A 94 -5.41 20.56 6.32
CA CYS A 94 -4.39 20.49 7.35
C CYS A 94 -5.06 20.42 8.73
N SER A 95 -4.70 19.44 9.55
CA SER A 95 -5.24 19.27 10.91
C SER A 95 -4.31 19.78 12.01
N CYS A 96 -3.25 20.50 11.65
CA CYS A 96 -2.32 21.07 12.62
C CYS A 96 -2.94 22.29 13.31
N THR A 97 -2.57 22.54 14.57
CA THR A 97 -2.97 23.78 15.30
C THR A 97 -2.45 25.04 14.61
N THR A 98 -1.28 24.92 13.96
CA THR A 98 -0.70 25.92 13.08
C THR A 98 -0.40 25.24 11.74
N PRO A 99 -0.82 25.79 10.58
CA PRO A 99 -0.54 25.18 9.28
C PRO A 99 0.95 24.86 9.11
N GLY A 100 1.28 23.65 8.63
CA GLY A 100 2.67 23.24 8.41
C GLY A 100 3.45 22.82 9.65
N ARG A 101 2.90 22.93 10.87
CA ARG A 101 3.64 22.65 12.12
C ARG A 101 4.25 21.26 12.19
N LEU A 102 3.54 20.24 11.69
CA LEU A 102 4.09 18.88 11.62
C LEU A 102 5.36 18.83 10.77
N ARG A 103 5.36 19.50 9.61
CA ARG A 103 6.49 19.53 8.67
C ARG A 103 7.72 20.13 9.35
N SER A 104 7.59 21.32 9.92
CA SER A 104 8.68 22.00 10.64
C SER A 104 9.21 21.17 11.81
N GLY A 105 8.32 20.51 12.57
CA GLY A 105 8.74 19.66 13.67
C GLY A 105 9.42 18.35 13.23
N LEU A 106 9.09 17.83 12.04
CA LEU A 106 9.81 16.69 11.45
C LEU A 106 11.20 17.10 10.95
N ASP A 107 11.34 18.27 10.33
CA ASP A 107 12.64 18.80 9.92
C ASP A 107 13.57 19.00 11.12
N ALA A 108 13.09 19.67 12.18
CA ALA A 108 13.83 19.85 13.43
C ALA A 108 14.19 18.51 14.10
N LEU A 109 13.32 17.49 13.98
CA LEU A 109 13.60 16.15 14.48
C LEU A 109 14.70 15.46 13.68
N MET A 110 14.72 15.61 12.35
CA MET A 110 15.78 15.04 11.50
C MET A 110 17.13 15.69 11.81
N GLU A 111 17.14 17.02 11.97
CA GLU A 111 18.32 17.78 12.36
C GLU A 111 18.87 17.33 13.72
N LEU A 112 18.02 17.22 14.75
CA LEU A 112 18.40 16.77 16.09
C LEU A 112 19.12 15.41 16.10
N HIS A 113 18.71 14.49 15.21
CA HIS A 113 19.27 13.14 15.15
C HIS A 113 20.37 12.97 14.10
N GLU A 114 20.76 14.05 13.44
CA GLU A 114 21.68 14.03 12.30
C GLU A 114 21.24 12.97 11.28
N LYS A 115 19.98 13.07 10.86
CA LYS A 115 19.36 12.19 9.88
C LYS A 115 18.93 12.97 8.66
N ASP A 116 19.06 12.32 7.52
CA ASP A 116 18.66 12.88 6.25
C ASP A 116 17.16 12.63 6.01
N GLY A 117 16.35 13.66 6.22
CA GLY A 117 14.92 13.62 5.96
C GLY A 117 14.59 13.23 4.51
N GLU A 118 15.45 13.56 3.55
CA GLU A 118 15.28 13.24 2.13
C GLU A 118 15.32 11.73 1.91
N ARG A 119 16.35 11.07 2.47
CA ARG A 119 16.45 9.61 2.49
C ARG A 119 15.24 8.96 3.16
N PHE A 120 14.69 9.54 4.23
CA PHE A 120 13.46 9.02 4.83
C PHE A 120 12.27 9.10 3.88
N GLY A 121 12.07 10.25 3.24
CA GLY A 121 11.02 10.46 2.24
C GLY A 121 11.10 9.43 1.11
N TYR A 122 12.32 9.18 0.60
CA TYR A 122 12.59 8.12 -0.37
C TYR A 122 12.16 6.73 0.13
N PHE A 123 12.60 6.31 1.32
CA PHE A 123 12.24 4.98 1.81
C PHE A 123 10.76 4.82 2.16
N VAL A 124 10.07 5.87 2.59
CA VAL A 124 8.60 5.82 2.76
C VAL A 124 7.93 5.60 1.41
N LYS A 125 8.29 6.35 0.37
CA LYS A 125 7.77 6.16 -0.99
C LYS A 125 8.08 4.77 -1.54
N ARG A 126 9.31 4.31 -1.38
CA ARG A 126 9.73 2.96 -1.77
C ARG A 126 8.89 1.88 -1.05
N LEU A 127 8.66 2.04 0.25
CA LEU A 127 7.82 1.15 1.05
C LEU A 127 6.37 1.13 0.54
N ILE A 128 5.81 2.28 0.16
CA ILE A 128 4.45 2.39 -0.40
C ILE A 128 4.36 1.75 -1.80
N ARG A 129 5.36 1.95 -2.65
CA ARG A 129 5.34 1.48 -4.04
C ARG A 129 5.63 -0.01 -4.16
N ILE A 130 6.67 -0.49 -3.49
CA ILE A 130 7.12 -1.88 -3.59
C ILE A 130 6.48 -2.75 -2.51
N GLY A 131 6.33 -2.23 -1.30
CA GLY A 131 5.87 -3.02 -0.16
C GLY A 131 6.81 -4.18 0.15
N THR A 132 6.26 -5.34 0.48
CA THR A 132 6.98 -6.59 0.74
C THR A 132 7.30 -7.39 -0.52
N ALA A 133 6.90 -6.92 -1.71
CA ALA A 133 7.11 -7.65 -2.94
C ALA A 133 8.60 -7.75 -3.35
N ALA A 134 9.48 -7.02 -2.66
CA ALA A 134 10.91 -7.29 -2.65
C ALA A 134 11.44 -7.34 -1.23
N LYS A 135 12.51 -8.12 -1.04
CA LYS A 135 13.28 -8.14 0.19
C LYS A 135 13.79 -6.74 0.52
N ASN A 136 13.96 -6.48 1.81
CA ASN A 136 14.63 -5.29 2.32
C ASN A 136 13.89 -3.98 1.98
N CYS A 137 12.56 -3.95 2.12
CA CYS A 137 11.74 -2.76 1.89
C CYS A 137 11.13 -2.15 3.17
N ASN A 138 11.24 -2.85 4.30
CA ASN A 138 10.69 -2.41 5.57
C ASN A 138 11.54 -1.27 6.20
N ILE A 139 10.96 -0.56 7.17
CA ILE A 139 11.63 0.51 7.91
C ILE A 139 11.73 0.16 9.39
N LEU A 140 12.94 0.27 9.97
CA LEU A 140 13.22 0.06 11.39
C LEU A 140 13.76 1.33 12.02
N LEU A 141 13.07 1.81 13.06
CA LEU A 141 13.46 2.98 13.86
C LEU A 141 13.70 2.56 15.32
N CYS A 142 14.95 2.51 15.77
CA CYS A 142 15.27 2.28 17.18
C CYS A 142 15.68 3.60 17.87
N GLY A 143 15.66 3.64 19.20
CA GLY A 143 16.10 4.81 19.96
C GLY A 143 15.35 5.02 21.27
N ALA A 144 15.83 5.93 22.10
CA ALA A 144 15.27 6.18 23.43
C ALA A 144 13.75 6.50 23.42
N SER A 145 13.11 6.33 24.57
CA SER A 145 11.77 6.88 24.81
C SER A 145 11.79 8.39 24.54
N ASN A 146 10.76 8.90 23.88
CA ASN A 146 10.68 10.31 23.46
C ASN A 146 11.74 10.78 22.46
N ALA A 147 12.41 9.88 21.74
CA ALA A 147 13.31 10.24 20.63
C ALA A 147 12.58 10.68 19.33
N GLY A 148 11.26 10.88 19.36
CA GLY A 148 10.48 11.32 18.19
C GLY A 148 10.05 10.22 17.21
N LYS A 149 10.34 8.94 17.46
CA LYS A 149 9.88 7.81 16.62
C LYS A 149 8.37 7.85 16.32
N THR A 150 7.55 8.18 17.31
CA THR A 150 6.10 8.29 17.16
C THR A 150 5.68 9.40 16.18
N ALA A 151 6.44 10.48 16.07
CA ALA A 151 6.16 11.58 15.14
C ALA A 151 6.29 11.13 13.69
N LEU A 152 7.22 10.23 13.39
CA LEU A 152 7.45 9.68 12.05
C LEU A 152 6.41 8.64 11.64
N THR A 153 5.75 7.99 12.60
CA THR A 153 4.93 6.79 12.36
C THR A 153 3.42 7.03 12.52
N ARG A 154 3.00 7.89 13.45
CA ARG A 154 1.58 8.22 13.63
C ARG A 154 0.90 8.83 12.41
N PRO A 155 1.56 9.68 11.59
CA PRO A 155 0.93 10.20 10.40
C PRO A 155 0.57 9.09 9.39
N LEU A 156 1.45 8.08 9.23
CA LEU A 156 1.15 6.90 8.42
C LEU A 156 -0.03 6.10 8.99
N MET A 157 -0.05 5.86 10.30
CA MET A 157 -1.20 5.20 10.93
C MET A 157 -2.51 5.97 10.70
N ALA A 158 -2.48 7.31 10.73
CA ALA A 158 -3.66 8.14 10.45
C ALA A 158 -4.08 8.07 8.98
N MET A 159 -3.13 8.10 8.05
CA MET A 159 -3.33 8.00 6.60
C MET A 159 -3.96 6.67 6.18
N PHE A 160 -3.51 5.57 6.80
CA PHE A 160 -4.00 4.23 6.50
C PHE A 160 -5.19 3.81 7.37
N SER A 161 -5.37 4.42 8.54
CA SER A 161 -6.51 4.22 9.45
C SER A 161 -6.79 2.71 9.66
N HIS A 162 -8.01 2.24 9.40
CA HIS A 162 -8.40 0.82 9.52
C HIS A 162 -7.61 -0.15 8.61
N ARG A 163 -6.90 0.35 7.60
CA ARG A 163 -6.00 -0.41 6.72
C ARG A 163 -4.55 -0.44 7.22
N CYS A 164 -4.27 0.22 8.34
CA CYS A 164 -3.00 0.07 9.07
C CYS A 164 -3.13 -1.08 10.06
N TRP A 165 -2.27 -2.09 9.94
CA TRP A 165 -2.12 -3.09 10.96
C TRP A 165 -1.27 -2.54 12.10
N MET A 166 -1.76 -2.70 13.33
CA MET A 166 -1.05 -2.29 14.54
C MET A 166 -0.37 -3.49 15.16
N ARG A 167 0.67 -3.25 15.97
CA ARG A 167 1.34 -4.31 16.73
C ARG A 167 0.31 -5.08 17.57
N PRO A 168 0.23 -6.42 17.45
CA PRO A 168 -0.62 -7.21 18.35
C PRO A 168 -0.13 -7.09 19.80
N ASN A 169 -1.03 -7.30 20.74
CA ASN A 169 -0.73 -7.22 22.17
C ASN A 169 -0.16 -8.54 22.69
N LYS A 170 0.60 -8.45 23.78
CA LYS A 170 1.10 -9.65 24.45
C LYS A 170 -0.10 -10.49 24.93
N GLY A 171 -0.13 -11.77 24.57
CA GLY A 171 -1.19 -12.70 24.95
C GLY A 171 -2.34 -12.82 23.93
N ASP A 172 -2.30 -12.09 22.81
CA ASP A 172 -3.27 -12.26 21.73
C ASP A 172 -3.21 -13.70 21.18
N THR A 173 -4.35 -14.40 21.21
CA THR A 173 -4.47 -15.79 20.74
C THR A 173 -4.41 -15.91 19.21
N PHE A 174 -4.87 -14.87 18.50
CA PHE A 174 -4.91 -14.81 17.04
C PHE A 174 -4.16 -13.56 16.55
N PRO A 175 -2.84 -13.47 16.78
CA PRO A 175 -2.12 -12.22 16.63
C PRO A 175 -2.09 -11.72 15.19
N LEU A 176 -2.22 -12.60 14.18
CA LEU A 176 -2.21 -12.26 12.75
C LEU A 176 -3.60 -12.06 12.14
N GLU A 177 -4.66 -12.11 12.97
CA GLU A 177 -6.02 -11.93 12.49
C GLU A 177 -6.17 -10.57 11.79
N SER A 178 -6.89 -10.58 10.65
CA SER A 178 -7.12 -9.42 9.76
C SER A 178 -5.91 -8.87 9.00
N LEU A 179 -4.70 -9.47 9.12
CA LEU A 179 -3.50 -8.95 8.45
C LEU A 179 -3.63 -8.93 6.91
N GLN A 180 -4.32 -9.91 6.33
CA GLN A 180 -4.57 -10.02 4.88
C GLN A 180 -5.21 -8.76 4.25
N ASP A 181 -5.97 -8.01 5.06
CA ASP A 181 -6.76 -6.86 4.61
C ASP A 181 -6.06 -5.52 4.92
N LYS A 182 -4.79 -5.56 5.30
CA LYS A 182 -4.03 -4.37 5.68
C LYS A 182 -3.08 -3.98 4.57
N LEU A 183 -2.89 -2.68 4.40
CA LEU A 183 -2.02 -2.10 3.37
C LEU A 183 -0.63 -1.77 3.90
N ILE A 184 -0.52 -1.48 5.19
CA ILE A 184 0.73 -1.21 5.89
C ILE A 184 0.65 -1.79 7.29
N SER A 185 1.78 -2.12 7.88
CA SER A 185 1.93 -2.47 9.30
C SER A 185 2.79 -1.44 10.01
N CYS A 186 2.30 -0.87 11.11
CA CYS A 186 3.04 0.08 11.95
C CYS A 186 3.11 -0.46 13.37
N TRP A 187 4.28 -0.97 13.75
CA TRP A 187 4.51 -1.55 15.06
C TRP A 187 5.23 -0.57 15.97
N GLN A 188 4.48 0.04 16.89
CA GLN A 188 5.02 0.97 17.88
C GLN A 188 5.50 0.25 19.14
N ASP A 189 6.66 0.67 19.68
CA ASP A 189 7.28 0.09 20.88
C ASP A 189 7.34 -1.44 20.83
N TRP A 190 7.78 -2.00 19.71
CA TRP A 190 7.94 -3.43 19.56
C TRP A 190 9.10 -3.94 20.41
N ARG A 191 8.88 -5.11 21.03
CA ARG A 191 9.87 -5.83 21.83
C ARG A 191 9.76 -7.31 21.50
N GLN A 192 10.89 -7.95 21.22
CA GLN A 192 10.95 -9.35 20.86
C GLN A 192 10.29 -10.25 21.92
N ASN A 193 10.68 -10.08 23.18
CA ASN A 193 10.22 -10.94 24.30
C ASN A 193 8.72 -10.82 24.62
N SER A 194 8.03 -9.83 24.06
CA SER A 194 6.59 -9.66 24.24
C SER A 194 5.81 -9.79 22.94
N CYS A 195 6.47 -10.17 21.84
CA CYS A 195 5.81 -10.33 20.56
C CYS A 195 5.01 -11.66 20.57
N PRO A 196 3.68 -11.62 20.35
CA PRO A 196 2.88 -12.85 20.30
C PRO A 196 3.07 -13.63 18.98
N VAL A 197 3.73 -13.04 17.99
CA VAL A 197 4.06 -13.70 16.71
C VAL A 197 5.37 -14.44 16.87
N ALA A 198 5.40 -15.72 16.49
CA ALA A 198 6.63 -16.51 16.49
C ALA A 198 7.72 -15.85 15.64
N TRP A 199 8.97 -15.97 16.07
CA TRP A 199 10.11 -15.30 15.43
C TRP A 199 10.24 -15.64 13.95
N ASP A 200 10.19 -16.93 13.61
CA ASP A 200 10.31 -17.39 12.22
C ASP A 200 9.17 -16.88 11.35
N THR A 201 7.93 -16.88 11.87
CA THR A 201 6.78 -16.30 11.19
C THR A 201 6.93 -14.79 10.97
N LEU A 202 7.49 -14.07 11.94
CA LEU A 202 7.78 -12.64 11.79
C LEU A 202 8.83 -12.40 10.69
N LEU A 203 9.88 -13.23 10.62
CA LEU A 203 10.89 -13.11 9.56
C LEU A 203 10.29 -13.35 8.17
N LEU A 204 9.42 -14.36 8.02
CA LEU A 204 8.69 -14.62 6.77
C LEU A 204 7.80 -13.45 6.37
N LEU A 205 7.02 -12.91 7.32
CA LEU A 205 6.18 -11.72 7.10
C LEU A 205 7.00 -10.51 6.62
N LEU A 206 8.18 -10.30 7.22
CA LEU A 206 9.08 -9.21 6.85
C LEU A 206 9.74 -9.43 5.48
N GLU A 207 9.89 -10.67 5.04
CA GLU A 207 10.40 -11.01 3.71
C GLU A 207 9.34 -10.93 2.61
N GLY A 208 8.06 -10.86 2.97
CA GLY A 208 6.96 -10.91 2.01
C GLY A 208 6.45 -12.31 1.70
N GLU A 209 6.90 -13.32 2.46
CA GLU A 209 6.51 -14.70 2.25
C GLU A 209 5.09 -14.97 2.77
N ALA A 210 4.42 -15.94 2.14
CA ALA A 210 3.09 -16.33 2.53
C ALA A 210 3.09 -17.02 3.90
N VAL A 211 2.14 -16.68 4.78
CA VAL A 211 1.99 -17.31 6.10
C VAL A 211 0.53 -17.66 6.38
N VAL A 212 0.32 -18.70 7.19
CA VAL A 212 -1.02 -19.10 7.64
C VAL A 212 -1.34 -18.40 8.96
N ALA A 213 -2.48 -17.70 9.01
CA ALA A 213 -3.01 -17.09 10.21
C ALA A 213 -4.24 -17.86 10.71
N ALA A 214 -4.17 -18.30 11.97
CA ALA A 214 -5.35 -18.79 12.66
C ALA A 214 -6.33 -17.63 12.92
N CYS A 215 -7.63 -17.91 12.81
CA CYS A 215 -8.70 -16.94 13.01
C CYS A 215 -9.70 -17.44 14.04
N LYS A 216 -10.35 -16.52 14.76
CA LYS A 216 -11.30 -16.89 15.80
C LYS A 216 -12.61 -17.37 15.19
N GLY A 217 -12.95 -18.63 15.40
CA GLY A 217 -14.25 -19.18 14.99
C GLY A 217 -14.41 -19.36 13.47
N SER A 218 -13.32 -19.33 12.71
CA SER A 218 -13.30 -19.57 11.27
C SER A 218 -12.08 -20.39 10.86
N ALA A 219 -12.05 -20.82 9.59
CA ALA A 219 -10.90 -21.51 9.03
C ALA A 219 -9.67 -20.59 9.02
N SER A 220 -8.49 -21.20 9.10
CA SER A 220 -7.24 -20.46 8.95
C SER A 220 -7.16 -19.81 7.57
N VAL A 221 -6.52 -18.65 7.53
CA VAL A 221 -6.41 -17.81 6.35
C VAL A 221 -4.95 -17.79 5.89
N VAL A 222 -4.72 -17.87 4.58
CA VAL A 222 -3.38 -17.67 4.01
C VAL A 222 -3.19 -16.19 3.69
N ILE A 223 -2.18 -15.58 4.29
CA ILE A 223 -1.74 -14.22 4.00
C ILE A 223 -0.67 -14.34 2.92
N SER A 224 -1.06 -14.27 1.65
CA SER A 224 -0.14 -14.42 0.52
C SER A 224 0.74 -13.19 0.28
N GLU A 225 0.22 -12.00 0.60
CA GLU A 225 0.90 -10.72 0.40
C GLU A 225 0.83 -9.93 1.71
N PRO A 226 1.74 -10.17 2.67
CA PRO A 226 1.74 -9.42 3.92
C PRO A 226 2.07 -7.94 3.66
N PRO A 227 1.51 -6.99 4.42
CA PRO A 227 1.80 -5.57 4.21
C PRO A 227 3.25 -5.24 4.58
N PRO A 228 3.85 -4.17 4.02
CA PRO A 228 5.13 -3.67 4.48
C PRO A 228 5.10 -3.21 5.94
N PHE A 229 6.22 -3.38 6.61
CA PHE A 229 6.37 -3.10 8.03
C PHE A 229 7.18 -1.83 8.27
N LEU A 230 6.67 -1.06 9.21
CA LEU A 230 7.41 0.00 9.86
C LEU A 230 7.42 -0.27 11.37
N ILE A 231 8.60 -0.64 11.87
CA ILE A 231 8.77 -1.07 13.26
C ILE A 231 9.56 -0.01 14.02
N THR A 232 9.10 0.29 15.23
CA THR A 232 9.84 1.12 16.18
C THR A 232 10.18 0.34 17.43
N CYS A 233 11.40 0.52 17.93
CA CYS A 233 11.92 -0.16 19.12
C CYS A 233 12.62 0.86 20.04
N GLN A 234 12.80 0.51 21.32
CA GLN A 234 13.62 1.33 22.22
C GLN A 234 15.10 1.09 21.97
N GLU A 235 15.46 -0.17 21.76
CA GLU A 235 16.84 -0.61 21.60
C GLU A 235 17.02 -1.32 20.26
N ARG A 236 18.29 -1.61 19.93
CA ARG A 236 18.60 -2.46 18.78
C ARG A 236 18.14 -3.88 19.08
N VAL A 237 17.58 -4.54 18.08
CA VAL A 237 17.09 -5.90 18.21
C VAL A 237 18.28 -6.85 18.14
N VAL A 238 18.55 -7.55 19.24
CA VAL A 238 19.61 -8.55 19.35
C VAL A 238 19.01 -9.79 20.02
N PRO A 239 18.55 -10.77 19.23
CA PRO A 239 18.05 -12.03 19.75
C PRO A 239 19.12 -12.72 20.61
N LEU A 240 18.68 -13.44 21.64
CA LEU A 240 19.55 -14.28 22.47
C LEU A 240 19.38 -15.75 22.08
N ASP A 241 20.47 -16.51 22.11
CA ASP A 241 20.45 -17.96 21.94
C ASP A 241 19.91 -18.67 23.20
N ALA A 242 19.84 -20.01 23.14
CA ALA A 242 19.38 -20.83 24.27
C ALA A 242 20.24 -20.66 25.55
N ASN A 243 21.47 -20.15 25.43
CA ASN A 243 22.39 -19.89 26.54
C ASN A 243 22.37 -18.43 26.99
N GLY A 244 21.46 -17.60 26.46
CA GLY A 244 21.36 -16.18 26.77
C GLY A 244 22.44 -15.30 26.12
N ARG A 245 23.18 -15.81 25.13
CA ARG A 245 24.23 -15.07 24.43
C ARG A 245 23.66 -14.37 23.19
N PRO A 246 24.17 -13.19 22.80
CA PRO A 246 23.77 -12.52 21.56
C PRO A 246 23.92 -13.42 20.33
N ASN A 247 22.81 -13.68 19.64
CA ASN A 247 22.80 -14.41 18.38
C ASN A 247 22.96 -13.44 17.21
N VAL A 248 24.18 -13.35 16.69
CA VAL A 248 24.53 -12.44 15.59
C VAL A 248 23.84 -12.81 14.28
N ALA A 249 23.71 -14.11 13.99
CA ALA A 249 23.06 -14.58 12.78
C ALA A 249 21.57 -14.17 12.75
N GLU A 250 20.87 -14.32 13.86
CA GLU A 250 19.46 -13.92 13.98
C GLU A 250 19.27 -12.41 13.94
N LYS A 251 20.20 -11.66 14.55
CA LYS A 251 20.23 -10.20 14.44
C LYS A 251 20.37 -9.76 12.98
N ASP A 252 21.30 -10.37 12.23
CA ASP A 252 21.55 -10.01 10.84
C ASP A 252 20.40 -10.46 9.94
N ALA A 253 19.82 -11.64 10.22
CA ALA A 253 18.59 -12.09 9.57
C ALA A 253 17.50 -11.01 9.73
N PHE A 254 17.15 -10.62 10.95
CA PHE A 254 16.16 -9.58 11.18
C PHE A 254 16.51 -8.26 10.50
N HIS A 255 17.73 -7.75 10.71
CA HIS A 255 18.13 -6.45 10.16
C HIS A 255 18.20 -6.41 8.64
N ASN A 256 18.47 -7.52 7.96
CA ASN A 256 18.53 -7.51 6.51
C ASN A 256 17.17 -7.20 5.89
N ARG A 257 16.04 -7.55 6.53
CA ARG A 257 14.69 -7.27 6.01
C ARG A 257 14.31 -5.78 5.98
N PHE A 258 15.16 -4.88 6.47
CA PHE A 258 14.88 -3.45 6.53
C PHE A 258 15.80 -2.65 5.59
N ALA A 259 15.19 -1.88 4.69
CA ALA A 259 15.86 -0.95 3.79
C ALA A 259 16.48 0.22 4.56
N LEU A 260 15.71 0.73 5.51
CA LEU A 260 16.09 1.85 6.37
C LEU A 260 16.17 1.36 7.81
N ARG A 261 17.34 1.59 8.43
CA ARG A 261 17.62 1.23 9.82
C ARG A 261 18.21 2.43 10.52
N TRP A 262 17.39 3.15 11.27
CA TRP A 262 17.81 4.37 11.95
C TRP A 262 17.79 4.22 13.45
N HIS A 263 18.84 4.74 14.08
CA HIS A 263 18.92 4.90 15.52
C HIS A 263 18.78 6.38 15.88
N LEU A 264 17.65 6.72 16.51
CA LEU A 264 17.34 8.03 17.05
C LEU A 264 17.91 8.11 18.48
N LYS A 265 19.17 8.56 18.59
CA LYS A 265 20.03 8.33 19.76
C LYS A 265 19.56 9.06 21.02
N CYS A 266 19.05 10.28 20.88
CA CYS A 266 18.76 11.16 22.00
C CYS A 266 17.25 11.34 22.23
N SER A 267 16.87 11.56 23.49
CA SER A 267 15.52 12.04 23.81
C SER A 267 15.38 13.49 23.34
N ILE A 268 14.19 13.90 22.89
CA ILE A 268 13.92 15.30 22.55
C ILE A 268 14.15 16.18 23.79
N PRO A 269 15.06 17.17 23.73
CA PRO A 269 15.33 18.09 24.83
C PRO A 269 14.08 18.84 25.24
N SER A 270 13.94 19.18 26.53
CA SER A 270 12.76 19.91 27.02
C SER A 270 12.57 21.27 26.33
N SER A 271 13.65 21.93 25.89
CA SER A 271 13.60 23.17 25.10
C SER A 271 12.97 23.00 23.70
N MET A 272 13.03 21.79 23.13
CA MET A 272 12.44 21.46 21.83
C MET A 272 11.06 20.80 21.95
N LYS A 273 10.57 20.55 23.18
CA LYS A 273 9.27 19.93 23.39
C LYS A 273 8.17 20.92 23.05
N ASP A 274 7.43 20.60 22.01
CA ASP A 274 6.23 21.31 21.62
C ASP A 274 4.98 20.56 22.11
N SER A 275 4.25 21.16 23.05
CA SER A 275 3.03 20.58 23.64
C SER A 275 1.91 20.38 22.61
N GLN A 276 1.88 21.19 21.54
CA GLN A 276 0.87 21.10 20.48
C GLN A 276 1.26 20.11 19.37
N MET A 277 2.52 19.70 19.30
CA MET A 277 3.02 18.78 18.26
C MET A 277 2.30 17.42 18.30
N LYS A 278 1.91 16.95 19.49
CA LYS A 278 1.16 15.71 19.65
C LYS A 278 -0.18 15.73 18.91
N MET A 279 -0.83 16.89 18.81
CA MET A 279 -2.09 17.07 18.07
C MET A 279 -1.86 17.04 16.56
N CYS A 280 -0.66 17.42 16.12
CA CYS A 280 -0.28 17.48 14.71
C CYS A 280 0.12 16.12 14.13
N TYR A 281 0.44 15.11 14.95
CA TYR A 281 0.89 13.78 14.49
C TYR A 281 -0.12 13.00 13.64
N ARG A 282 -1.37 13.47 13.52
CA ARG A 282 -2.39 12.86 12.66
C ARG A 282 -2.61 13.65 11.36
N CYS A 283 -1.86 14.73 11.14
CA CYS A 283 -2.00 15.57 9.96
C CYS A 283 -1.44 14.86 8.72
N VAL A 284 -2.34 14.19 7.99
CA VAL A 284 -2.01 13.45 6.76
C VAL A 284 -1.45 14.38 5.69
N ARG A 285 -2.07 15.55 5.49
CA ARG A 285 -1.63 16.53 4.48
C ARG A 285 -0.18 16.97 4.68
N CYS A 286 0.16 17.49 5.87
CA CYS A 286 1.52 17.95 6.14
C CYS A 286 2.56 16.82 6.01
N TYR A 287 2.19 15.59 6.39
CA TYR A 287 3.10 14.46 6.28
C TYR A 287 3.32 14.03 4.83
N SER A 288 2.25 13.91 4.03
CA SER A 288 2.35 13.62 2.60
C SER A 288 3.18 14.68 1.88
N ASP A 289 2.89 15.96 2.12
CA ASP A 289 3.62 17.07 1.50
C ASP A 289 5.12 17.03 1.88
N TRP A 290 5.44 16.74 3.14
CA TRP A 290 6.83 16.60 3.59
C TRP A 290 7.51 15.39 2.96
N VAL A 291 6.88 14.21 2.94
CA VAL A 291 7.44 13.01 2.29
C VAL A 291 7.70 13.26 0.80
N ASP A 292 6.77 13.91 0.10
CA ASP A 292 6.89 14.22 -1.33
C ASP A 292 8.03 15.21 -1.62
N GLU A 293 8.13 16.28 -0.84
CA GLU A 293 9.23 17.23 -0.93
C GLU A 293 10.59 16.56 -0.66
N LYS A 294 10.69 15.81 0.44
CA LYS A 294 11.91 15.11 0.82
C LYS A 294 12.33 14.07 -0.22
N HIS A 295 11.37 13.36 -0.79
CA HIS A 295 11.62 12.45 -1.91
C HIS A 295 12.13 13.17 -3.15
N ALA A 296 11.52 14.30 -3.53
CA ALA A 296 11.96 15.07 -4.69
C ALA A 296 13.41 15.56 -4.53
N ALA A 297 13.74 16.12 -3.35
CA ALA A 297 15.11 16.52 -3.03
C ALA A 297 16.10 15.35 -3.06
N TYR A 298 15.71 14.17 -2.58
CA TYR A 298 16.56 12.97 -2.66
C TYR A 298 16.82 12.55 -4.11
N ALA A 299 15.79 12.58 -4.96
CA ALA A 299 15.89 12.22 -6.38
C ALA A 299 16.81 13.18 -7.16
N GLU A 300 16.85 14.47 -6.79
CA GLU A 300 17.80 15.42 -7.38
C GLU A 300 19.27 15.07 -7.03
N LYS A 301 19.53 14.58 -5.81
CA LYS A 301 20.88 14.17 -5.37
C LYS A 301 21.29 12.79 -5.90
N ALA A 302 20.32 11.93 -6.21
CA ALA A 302 20.54 10.57 -6.69
C ALA A 302 19.65 10.31 -7.93
N PRO A 303 19.99 10.88 -9.10
CA PRO A 303 19.11 10.90 -10.28
C PRO A 303 18.74 9.50 -10.79
N ASP A 304 19.60 8.51 -10.58
CA ASP A 304 19.37 7.13 -11.03
C ASP A 304 18.40 6.35 -10.12
N ILE A 305 18.12 6.83 -8.90
CA ILE A 305 17.38 6.05 -7.90
C ILE A 305 15.93 5.76 -8.31
N GLU A 306 15.30 6.69 -9.04
CA GLU A 306 13.93 6.50 -9.54
C GLU A 306 13.89 5.45 -10.64
N ALA A 307 14.89 5.45 -11.53
CA ALA A 307 15.03 4.45 -12.58
C ALA A 307 15.29 3.06 -11.97
N GLU A 308 16.17 2.97 -10.96
CA GLU A 308 16.42 1.72 -10.22
C GLU A 308 15.16 1.20 -9.51
N THR A 309 14.40 2.10 -8.86
CA THR A 309 13.16 1.74 -8.16
C THR A 309 12.10 1.26 -9.15
N ALA A 310 11.96 1.93 -10.30
CA ALA A 310 11.06 1.51 -11.37
C ALA A 310 11.47 0.18 -12.02
N ALA A 311 12.78 -0.04 -12.20
CA ALA A 311 13.31 -1.30 -12.71
C ALA A 311 13.00 -2.46 -11.75
N LEU A 312 13.20 -2.25 -10.44
CA LEU A 312 12.85 -3.21 -9.41
C LEU A 312 11.34 -3.52 -9.41
N GLU A 313 10.49 -2.50 -9.50
CA GLU A 313 9.04 -2.71 -9.64
C GLU A 313 8.66 -3.52 -10.88
N SER A 314 9.28 -3.23 -12.02
CA SER A 314 9.02 -3.97 -13.26
C SER A 314 9.45 -5.44 -13.13
N ALA A 315 10.59 -5.70 -12.48
CA ALA A 315 11.08 -7.05 -12.24
C ALA A 315 10.12 -7.87 -11.37
N ILE A 316 9.56 -7.27 -10.33
CA ILE A 316 8.57 -7.89 -9.44
C ILE A 316 7.28 -8.22 -10.21
N CYS A 317 6.74 -7.27 -10.99
CA CYS A 317 5.49 -7.47 -11.71
C CYS A 317 5.56 -8.47 -12.88
N ARG A 318 6.76 -8.87 -13.30
CA ARG A 318 6.97 -9.82 -14.41
C ARG A 318 7.00 -11.28 -13.99
N VAL A 319 6.98 -11.59 -12.69
CA VAL A 319 6.88 -12.98 -12.22
C VAL A 319 5.45 -13.45 -12.48
N PRO A 320 5.21 -14.42 -13.40
CA PRO A 320 3.89 -15.00 -13.57
C PRO A 320 3.54 -15.76 -12.29
N ALA A 321 2.33 -15.53 -11.78
CA ALA A 321 1.74 -16.37 -10.74
C ALA A 321 1.52 -17.81 -11.25
#